data_AF-A0A9W9I677-F1
#
_entry.id   AF-A0A9W9I677-F1
#
_cell.length_a   1.000
_cell.length_b   1.000
_cell.length_c   1.000
_cell.angle_alpha   90.00
_cell.angle_beta   90.00
_cell.angle_gamma   90.00
#
_symmetry.space_group_name_H-M   'P 1'
#
loop_
_entity.id
_entity.type
_entity.pdbx_description
1 polymer ?
#
loop_
_entity_poly.entity_id
_entity_poly.type
_entity_poly.pdbx_seq_one_letter_code
_entity_poly.pdbx_strand_id
1 'polypeptide(L)'
;MDTRYAPRNKIANGLNAKYDMSEMHAAMNDLLDTLEPLEIAGSEACLRWLYHHSVLREGDGVILGASKIPQIMQNLTAISKGPLPTEVVQKINLLWEKLH
;
A
#
# COMPACT_ATOMS: atom_id res chain seq x y z
N MET A 1 -14.73 19.56 -6.05
CA MET A 1 -14.43 18.24 -6.64
C MET A 1 -14.66 17.22 -5.52
N ASP A 2 -15.77 16.47 -5.56
CA ASP A 2 -16.08 15.48 -4.53
C ASP A 2 -15.21 14.24 -4.77
N THR A 3 -14.11 14.13 -4.03
CA THR A 3 -13.25 12.94 -4.04
C THR A 3 -13.71 11.98 -2.94
N ARG A 4 -13.27 10.72 -3.03
CA ARG A 4 -13.57 9.69 -2.02
C ARG A 4 -13.15 10.10 -0.59
N TYR A 5 -12.21 11.04 -0.47
CA TYR A 5 -11.64 11.57 0.78
C TYR A 5 -12.18 12.95 1.18
N ALA A 6 -13.17 13.49 0.46
CA ALA A 6 -13.75 14.79 0.80
C ALA A 6 -14.50 14.72 2.16
N PRO A 7 -14.46 15.78 3.00
CA PRO A 7 -15.04 15.79 4.35
C PRO A 7 -16.55 15.49 4.41
N ARG A 8 -17.27 15.68 3.29
CA ARG A 8 -18.71 15.43 3.18
C ARG A 8 -19.05 13.94 2.97
N ASN A 9 -18.06 13.09 2.71
CA ASN A 9 -18.25 11.66 2.52
C ASN A 9 -18.10 10.92 3.87
N LYS A 10 -19.17 10.26 4.35
CA LYS A 10 -19.14 9.50 5.62
C LYS A 10 -18.10 8.38 5.63
N ILE A 11 -17.75 7.82 4.46
CA ILE A 11 -16.68 6.83 4.31
C ILE A 11 -15.29 7.47 4.54
N ALA A 12 -15.09 8.72 4.13
CA ALA A 12 -13.83 9.44 4.33
C ALA A 12 -13.54 9.66 5.81
N ASN A 13 -14.56 10.01 6.59
CA ASN A 13 -14.38 10.29 8.03
C ASN A 13 -13.86 9.07 8.81
N GLY A 14 -14.34 7.86 8.49
CA GLY A 14 -13.86 6.63 9.12
C GLY A 14 -12.45 6.23 8.67
N LEU A 15 -12.11 6.46 7.40
CA LEU A 15 -10.76 6.21 6.88
C LEU A 15 -9.74 7.19 7.48
N ASN A 16 -10.08 8.48 7.55
CA ASN A 16 -9.20 9.49 8.12
C ASN A 16 -8.94 9.21 9.60
N ALA A 17 -9.97 8.91 10.39
CA ALA A 17 -9.78 8.56 11.80
C ALA A 17 -8.84 7.36 12.03
N LYS A 18 -8.70 6.46 11.05
CA LYS A 18 -7.84 5.27 11.14
C LYS A 18 -6.44 5.49 10.57
N TYR A 19 -6.29 6.32 9.55
CA TYR A 19 -5.06 6.40 8.75
C TYR A 19 -4.41 7.78 8.75
N ASP A 20 -5.15 8.83 9.08
CA ASP A 20 -4.67 10.22 9.17
C ASP A 20 -4.17 10.51 10.59
N MET A 21 -3.08 9.81 10.96
CA MET A 21 -2.42 9.92 12.27
C MET A 21 -0.93 10.16 12.08
N SER A 22 -0.33 10.93 12.99
CA SER A 22 1.08 11.33 12.92
C SER A 22 2.03 10.13 12.85
N GLU A 23 1.73 9.09 13.63
CA GLU A 23 2.48 7.85 13.70
C GLU A 23 2.45 7.09 12.37
N MET A 24 1.29 7.08 11.69
CA MET A 24 1.13 6.45 10.37
C MET A 24 1.89 7.22 9.29
N HIS A 25 1.86 8.55 9.33
CA HIS A 25 2.65 9.38 8.42
C HIS A 25 4.16 9.19 8.62
N ALA A 26 4.62 9.13 9.88
CA ALA A 26 6.01 8.87 10.19
C ALA A 26 6.46 7.49 9.71
N ALA A 27 5.64 6.46 9.91
CA ALA A 27 5.89 5.11 9.40
C ALA A 27 5.92 5.06 7.86
N MET A 28 5.01 5.78 7.19
CA MET A 28 4.98 5.87 5.74
C MET A 28 6.25 6.55 5.20
N ASN A 29 6.71 7.64 5.83
CA ASN A 29 7.95 8.30 5.43
C ASN A 29 9.16 7.37 5.60
N ASP A 30 9.28 6.66 6.73
CA ASP A 30 10.35 5.68 6.94
C ASP A 30 10.34 4.54 5.88
N LEU A 31 9.14 4.09 5.48
CA LEU A 31 9.02 3.15 4.38
C LEU A 31 9.48 3.76 3.05
N LEU A 32 9.04 4.98 2.73
CA LEU A 32 9.39 5.66 1.48
C LEU A 32 10.91 5.90 1.36
N ASP A 33 11.57 6.29 2.46
CA ASP A 33 13.03 6.45 2.52
C ASP A 33 13.76 5.13 2.21
N THR A 34 13.18 4.00 2.61
CA THR A 34 13.72 2.66 2.30
C THR A 34 13.52 2.30 0.81
N LEU A 35 12.45 2.79 0.19
CA LEU A 35 12.08 2.46 -1.19
C LEU A 35 12.76 3.37 -2.23
N GLU A 36 13.08 4.61 -1.88
CA GLU A 36 13.70 5.61 -2.76
C GLU A 36 14.95 5.08 -3.48
N PRO A 37 15.98 4.53 -2.80
CA PRO A 37 17.19 4.05 -3.49
C PRO A 37 16.95 2.83 -4.39
N LEU A 38 15.79 2.17 -4.26
CA LEU A 38 15.39 1.02 -5.06
C LEU A 38 14.49 1.41 -6.25
N GLU A 39 14.15 2.69 -6.37
CA GLU A 39 13.21 3.22 -7.36
C GLU A 39 11.84 2.52 -7.34
N ILE A 40 11.41 2.07 -6.15
CA ILE A 40 10.12 1.40 -5.95
C ILE A 40 9.10 2.42 -5.46
N ALA A 41 8.00 2.60 -6.19
CA ALA A 41 6.89 3.42 -5.71
C ALA A 41 6.18 2.74 -4.52
N GLY A 42 5.72 3.52 -3.53
CA GLY A 42 5.01 2.96 -2.36
C GLY A 42 3.76 2.14 -2.70
N SER A 43 3.01 2.54 -3.73
CA SER A 43 1.86 1.78 -4.22
C SER A 43 2.28 0.44 -4.84
N GLU A 44 3.40 0.41 -5.58
CA GLU A 44 3.99 -0.81 -6.11
C GLU A 44 4.44 -1.74 -4.97
N ALA A 45 5.15 -1.20 -3.97
CA ALA A 45 5.58 -1.97 -2.82
C ALA A 45 4.39 -2.62 -2.10
N CYS A 46 3.33 -1.86 -1.85
CA CYS A 46 2.12 -2.38 -1.22
C CYS A 46 1.49 -3.54 -2.02
N LEU A 47 1.35 -3.39 -3.34
CA LEU A 47 0.78 -4.43 -4.21
C LEU A 47 1.65 -5.69 -4.26
N ARG A 48 2.97 -5.51 -4.39
CA ARG A 48 3.92 -6.63 -4.41
C ARG A 48 3.96 -7.35 -3.06
N TRP A 49 3.88 -6.61 -1.95
CA TRP A 49 3.77 -7.21 -0.61
C TRP A 49 2.48 -8.02 -0.47
N LEU A 50 1.34 -7.46 -0.87
CA LEU A 50 0.06 -8.14 -0.76
C LEU A 50 0.02 -9.44 -1.57
N TYR A 51 0.62 -9.46 -2.76
CA TYR A 51 0.56 -10.62 -3.64
C TYR A 51 1.61 -11.69 -3.33
N HIS A 52 2.80 -11.30 -2.88
CA HIS A 52 3.94 -12.23 -2.74
C HIS A 52 4.33 -12.55 -1.30
N HIS A 53 3.92 -11.72 -0.33
CA HIS A 53 4.41 -11.79 1.06
C HIS A 53 3.30 -11.85 2.10
N SER A 54 2.03 -11.75 1.68
CA SER A 54 0.89 -11.90 2.58
C SER A 54 0.56 -13.36 2.88
N VAL A 55 -0.47 -13.60 3.69
CA VAL A 55 -0.97 -14.93 4.02
C VAL A 55 -1.81 -15.57 2.89
N LEU A 56 -2.13 -14.81 1.83
CA LEU A 56 -2.98 -15.27 0.72
C LEU A 56 -2.35 -16.45 -0.02
N ARG A 57 -3.19 -17.36 -0.49
CA ARG A 57 -2.80 -18.59 -1.18
C ARG A 57 -3.48 -18.70 -2.55
N GLU A 58 -3.10 -19.73 -3.30
CA GLU A 58 -3.78 -20.07 -4.54
C GLU A 58 -5.28 -20.30 -4.27
N GLY A 59 -6.12 -19.62 -5.06
CA GLY A 59 -7.57 -19.58 -4.87
C GLY A 59 -8.08 -18.32 -4.15
N ASP A 60 -7.22 -17.60 -3.41
CA ASP A 60 -7.56 -16.29 -2.84
C ASP A 60 -7.40 -15.17 -3.88
N GLY A 61 -8.08 -14.04 -3.65
CA GLY A 61 -8.11 -12.91 -4.59
C GLY A 61 -7.93 -11.55 -3.91
N VAL A 62 -7.28 -10.64 -4.63
CA VAL A 62 -7.16 -9.22 -4.26
C VAL A 62 -8.10 -8.38 -5.11
N ILE A 63 -8.94 -7.56 -4.47
CA ILE A 63 -9.82 -6.61 -5.17
C ILE A 63 -9.05 -5.31 -5.44
N LEU A 64 -8.84 -4.99 -6.72
CA LEU A 64 -8.20 -3.74 -7.14
C LEU A 64 -9.26 -2.65 -7.38
N GLY A 65 -9.21 -1.59 -6.57
CA GLY A 65 -10.02 -0.39 -6.80
C GLY A 65 -9.32 0.59 -7.72
N ALA A 66 -9.91 0.90 -8.87
CA ALA A 66 -9.41 1.91 -9.80
C ALA A 66 -10.52 2.84 -10.30
N SER A 67 -10.13 4.06 -10.67
CA SER A 67 -11.01 5.04 -11.32
C SER A 67 -10.88 5.04 -12.85
N LYS A 68 -9.78 4.48 -13.39
CA LYS A 68 -9.49 4.39 -14.82
C LYS A 68 -8.76 3.08 -15.12
N ILE A 69 -8.98 2.54 -16.33
CA ILE A 69 -8.33 1.31 -16.81
C ILE A 69 -6.79 1.35 -16.74
N PRO A 70 -6.10 2.45 -17.09
CA PRO A 70 -4.64 2.49 -16.99
C PRO A 70 -4.08 2.23 -15.58
N GLN A 71 -4.84 2.57 -14.53
CA GLN A 71 -4.43 2.28 -13.14
C GLN A 71 -4.43 0.78 -12.86
N ILE A 72 -5.40 0.03 -13.42
CA ILE A 72 -5.41 -1.44 -13.33
C ILE A 72 -4.19 -2.02 -14.03
N MET A 73 -3.88 -1.55 -15.25
CA MET A 73 -2.71 -2.02 -15.99
C MET A 73 -1.41 -1.75 -15.22
N GLN A 74 -1.26 -0.57 -14.63
CA GLN A 74 -0.12 -0.24 -13.78
C GLN A 74 -0.01 -1.15 -12.55
N ASN A 75 -1.13 -1.44 -11.89
CA ASN A 75 -1.15 -2.34 -10.73
C ASN A 75 -0.73 -3.77 -11.11
N LEU A 76 -1.23 -4.28 -12.25
CA LEU A 76 -0.85 -5.61 -12.74
C LEU A 76 0.63 -5.67 -13.10
N THR A 77 1.16 -4.63 -13.77
CA THR A 77 2.59 -4.52 -14.07
C THR A 77 3.44 -4.48 -12.80
N ALA A 78 2.99 -3.80 -11.75
CA ALA A 78 3.68 -3.77 -10.46
C ALA A 78 3.74 -5.18 -9.84
N ILE A 79 2.62 -5.91 -9.82
CA ILE A 79 2.54 -7.27 -9.27
C ILE A 79 3.45 -8.24 -10.05
N SER A 80 3.49 -8.11 -11.39
CA SER A 80 4.29 -9.00 -12.24
C SER A 80 5.81 -8.84 -12.08
N LYS A 81 6.28 -7.76 -11.41
CA LYS A 81 7.71 -7.59 -11.07
C LYS A 81 8.20 -8.57 -10.01
N GLY A 82 7.31 -9.36 -9.42
CA GLY A 82 7.67 -10.42 -8.47
C GLY A 82 7.91 -9.92 -7.05
N PRO A 83 8.54 -10.76 -6.19
CA PRO A 83 8.70 -10.47 -4.78
C PRO A 83 9.56 -9.21 -4.55
N LEU A 84 9.26 -8.50 -3.46
CA LEU A 84 10.09 -7.39 -2.97
C LEU A 84 11.46 -7.88 -2.45
N PRO A 85 12.48 -7.00 -2.48
CA PRO A 85 13.73 -7.22 -1.75
C PRO A 85 13.49 -7.47 -0.27
N THR A 86 14.30 -8.33 0.35
CA THR A 86 14.16 -8.74 1.76
C THR A 86 14.12 -7.56 2.73
N GLU A 87 14.95 -6.55 2.50
CA GLU A 87 15.02 -5.34 3.34
C GLU A 87 13.68 -4.59 3.39
N VAL A 88 12.97 -4.51 2.26
CA VAL A 88 11.67 -3.85 2.18
C VAL A 88 10.62 -4.66 2.93
N VAL A 89 10.62 -5.99 2.78
CA VAL A 89 9.67 -6.88 3.48
C VAL A 89 9.87 -6.77 4.99
N GLN A 90 11.13 -6.80 5.45
CA GLN A 90 11.46 -6.65 6.86
C GLN A 90 11.03 -5.29 7.41
N LYS A 91 11.27 -4.21 6.64
CA LYS A 91 10.81 -2.86 7.01
C LYS A 91 9.29 -2.81 7.17
N ILE A 92 8.53 -3.35 6.21
CA ILE A 92 7.05 -3.38 6.28
C ILE A 92 6.58 -4.14 7.53
N ASN A 93 7.17 -5.31 7.82
CA ASN A 93 6.80 -6.11 9.00
C ASN A 93 7.11 -5.36 10.31
N LEU A 94 8.27 -4.71 10.41
CA LEU A 94 8.63 -3.90 11.59
C LEU A 94 7.66 -2.74 11.80
N LEU A 95 7.24 -2.06 10.73
CA LEU A 95 6.27 -0.98 10.82
C LEU A 95 4.88 -1.49 11.22
N TRP A 96 4.49 -2.68 10.76
CA TRP A 96 3.24 -3.32 11.17
C TRP A 96 3.18 -3.56 12.68
N GLU A 97 4.21 -4.19 13.25
CA GLU A 97 4.34 -4.46 14.70
C GLU A 97 4.42 -3.18 15.56
N LYS A 98 4.85 -2.06 14.99
CA LYS A 98 4.91 -0.78 15.71
C LYS A 98 3.55 -0.07 15.77
N LEU A 99 2.68 -0.32 14.80
CA LEU A 99 1.42 0.40 14.61
C LEU A 99 0.18 -0.40 15.08
N HIS A 100 0.34 -1.68 15.44
CA HIS A 100 -0.72 -2.58 15.91
C HIS A 100 -0.31 -3.24 17.22
#